data_AF-J3N1G5-F1
#
_entry.id   AF-J3N1G5-F1
#
_cell.length_a   1.000
_cell.length_b   1.000
_cell.length_c   1.000
_cell.angle_alpha   90.00
_cell.angle_beta   90.00
_cell.angle_gamma   90.00
#
_symmetry.space_group_name_H-M   'P 1'
#
loop_
_entity.id
_entity.type
_entity.pdbx_description
1 polymer ?
#
loop_
_entity_poly.entity_id
_entity_poly.type
_entity_poly.pdbx_seq_one_letter_code
_entity_poly.pdbx_strand_id
1 'polypeptide(L)'
;MGCDGSVLLEASDGQAEKNASPNLSLRGFEVVDRIKARLEATCRQTVSCADILTYAARDSVRVMVSNREHAAAGHCHRIKL
;
A
#
# COMPACT_ATOMS: atom_id res chain seq x y z
N MET A 1 -7.42 -1.88 -16.60
CA MET A 1 -6.31 -1.52 -15.68
C MET A 1 -6.94 -1.17 -14.34
N GLY A 2 -6.76 -2.03 -13.33
CA GLY A 2 -7.42 -1.92 -12.03
C GLY A 2 -6.48 -1.35 -10.94
N CYS A 3 -7.07 -0.88 -9.84
CA CYS A 3 -6.38 -0.49 -8.61
C CYS A 3 -6.84 -1.44 -7.48
N ASP A 4 -6.71 -2.73 -7.70
CA ASP A 4 -7.12 -3.83 -6.81
C ASP A 4 -5.96 -4.39 -5.98
N GLY A 5 -4.73 -3.95 -6.24
CA GLY A 5 -3.53 -4.34 -5.49
C GLY A 5 -2.94 -5.68 -5.95
N SER A 6 -3.34 -6.19 -7.11
CA SER A 6 -2.84 -7.44 -7.72
C SER A 6 -1.31 -7.47 -7.87
N VAL A 7 -0.68 -6.31 -8.13
CA VAL A 7 0.79 -6.15 -8.22
C VAL A 7 1.54 -6.47 -6.93
N LEU A 8 0.85 -6.54 -5.79
CA LEU A 8 1.44 -6.89 -4.49
C LEU A 8 1.45 -8.41 -4.23
N LEU A 9 0.77 -9.20 -5.07
CA LEU A 9 0.66 -10.64 -4.88
C LEU A 9 1.93 -11.36 -5.31
N GLU A 10 2.23 -12.46 -4.63
CA GLU A 10 3.25 -13.43 -5.00
C GLU A 10 2.56 -14.68 -5.56
N ALA A 11 3.14 -15.29 -6.59
CA ALA A 11 2.65 -16.53 -7.18
C ALA A 11 3.73 -17.60 -7.09
N SER A 12 3.34 -18.82 -6.69
CA SER A 12 4.26 -19.94 -6.49
C SER A 12 4.97 -20.39 -7.78
N ASP A 13 4.39 -20.10 -8.94
CA ASP A 13 4.91 -20.41 -10.28
C ASP A 13 5.64 -19.21 -10.92
N GLY A 14 5.81 -18.11 -10.16
CA GLY A 14 6.45 -16.89 -10.62
C GLY A 14 5.59 -16.04 -11.57
N GLN A 15 4.35 -16.42 -11.89
CA GLN A 15 3.48 -15.71 -12.83
C GLN A 15 2.72 -14.52 -12.21
N ALA A 16 3.13 -14.03 -11.04
CA ALA A 16 2.56 -12.84 -10.44
C ALA A 16 2.86 -11.59 -11.27
N GLU A 17 1.92 -10.63 -11.28
CA GLU A 17 2.12 -9.33 -11.92
C GLU A 17 3.38 -8.62 -11.41
N LYS A 18 3.72 -8.82 -10.14
CA LYS A 18 4.96 -8.32 -9.53
C LYS A 18 6.22 -8.70 -10.31
N ASN A 19 6.24 -9.90 -10.89
CA ASN A 19 7.38 -10.47 -11.61
C ASN A 19 7.34 -10.18 -13.12
N ALA A 20 6.30 -9.49 -13.60
CA ALA A 20 6.24 -9.11 -15.00
C ALA A 20 7.40 -8.15 -15.33
N SER A 21 8.04 -8.33 -16.50
CA SER A 21 9.15 -7.50 -16.97
C SER A 21 8.99 -5.98 -16.75
N PRO A 22 7.84 -5.34 -17.03
CA PRO A 22 7.66 -3.91 -16.75
C PRO A 22 7.69 -3.54 -15.25
N ASN A 23 7.30 -4.47 -14.36
CA ASN A 23 7.14 -4.25 -12.93
C ASN A 23 8.39 -4.54 -12.11
N LEU A 24 9.44 -5.13 -12.71
CA LEU A 24 10.72 -5.39 -12.06
C LEU A 24 11.45 -4.13 -11.56
N SER A 25 11.08 -2.96 -12.08
CA SER A 25 11.62 -1.67 -11.65
C SER A 25 10.94 -1.08 -10.41
N LEU A 26 9.78 -1.63 -10.01
CA LEU A 26 8.99 -1.16 -8.87
C LEU A 26 9.71 -1.44 -7.55
N ARG A 27 9.49 -0.56 -6.57
CA ARG A 27 10.12 -0.59 -5.24
C ARG A 27 9.11 -0.22 -4.16
N GLY A 28 9.44 -0.49 -2.90
CA GLY A 28 8.62 -0.08 -1.76
C GLY A 28 7.54 -1.08 -1.35
N PHE A 29 7.59 -2.32 -1.88
CA PHE A 29 6.69 -3.41 -1.46
C PHE A 29 6.77 -3.65 0.06
N GLU A 30 7.99 -3.62 0.61
CA GLU A 30 8.26 -3.78 2.03
C GLU A 30 7.65 -2.66 2.89
N VAL A 31 7.49 -1.45 2.32
CA VAL A 31 6.83 -0.33 3.01
C VAL A 31 5.34 -0.63 3.13
N VAL A 32 4.72 -1.12 2.06
CA VAL A 32 3.30 -1.52 2.04
C VAL A 32 3.04 -2.65 3.04
N ASP A 33 3.91 -3.67 3.07
CA ASP A 33 3.80 -4.79 4.02
C ASP A 33 3.88 -4.33 5.47
N ARG A 34 4.82 -3.42 5.79
CA ARG A 34 4.93 -2.85 7.15
C ARG A 34 3.70 -2.04 7.54
N ILE A 35 3.16 -1.24 6.61
CA ILE A 35 1.91 -0.48 6.85
C ILE A 35 0.76 -1.46 7.12
N LYS A 36 0.59 -2.49 6.29
CA LYS A 36 -0.44 -3.51 6.46
C LYS A 36 -0.31 -4.22 7.80
N ALA A 37 0.89 -4.68 8.16
CA ALA A 37 1.14 -5.34 9.44
C ALA A 37 0.79 -4.45 10.65
N ARG A 38 1.18 -3.17 10.60
CA ARG A 38 0.85 -2.21 11.66
C ARG A 38 -0.65 -1.94 11.76
N LEU A 39 -1.33 -1.80 10.62
CA LEU A 39 -2.76 -1.57 10.57
C LEU A 39 -3.54 -2.80 11.03
N GLU A 40 -3.16 -4.01 10.65
CA GLU A 40 -3.80 -5.24 11.12
C GLU A 40 -3.57 -5.49 12.61
N ALA A 41 -2.42 -5.10 13.16
CA ALA A 41 -2.16 -5.17 14.60
C ALA A 41 -3.04 -4.20 15.41
N THR A 42 -3.44 -3.08 14.80
CA THR A 42 -4.27 -2.05 15.45
C THR A 42 -5.76 -2.30 15.20
N CYS A 43 -6.11 -2.68 13.96
CA CYS A 43 -7.45 -2.71 13.39
C CYS A 43 -7.58 -3.85 12.38
N ARG A 44 -7.85 -5.06 12.88
CA ARG A 44 -7.95 -6.26 12.04
C ARG A 44 -8.98 -6.09 10.91
N GLN A 45 -8.61 -6.52 9.70
CA GLN A 45 -9.46 -6.62 8.51
C GLN A 45 -10.22 -5.33 8.15
N THR A 46 -9.61 -4.17 8.41
CA THR A 46 -10.28 -2.86 8.26
C THR A 46 -9.88 -2.12 6.99
N VAL A 47 -8.71 -2.43 6.43
CA VAL A 47 -8.10 -1.72 5.28
C VAL A 47 -7.64 -2.73 4.23
N SER A 48 -7.97 -2.46 2.97
CA SER A 48 -7.48 -3.26 1.83
C SER A 48 -6.06 -2.84 1.43
N CYS A 49 -5.34 -3.70 0.72
CA CYS A 49 -4.01 -3.37 0.19
C CYS A 49 -4.09 -2.26 -0.89
N ALA A 50 -5.18 -2.22 -1.65
CA ALA A 50 -5.47 -1.14 -2.60
C ALA A 50 -5.61 0.23 -1.92
N ASP A 51 -6.31 0.29 -0.78
CA ASP A 51 -6.44 1.54 0.00
C ASP A 51 -5.11 1.99 0.57
N ILE A 52 -4.27 1.04 1.02
CA ILE A 52 -2.92 1.35 1.49
C ILE A 52 -2.10 1.99 0.38
N LEU A 53 -2.12 1.45 -0.84
CA LEU A 53 -1.43 2.06 -1.98
C LEU A 53 -1.95 3.47 -2.26
N THR A 54 -3.27 3.65 -2.25
CA THR A 54 -3.91 4.94 -2.50
C THR A 54 -3.52 5.99 -1.46
N TYR A 55 -3.55 5.63 -0.18
CA TYR A 55 -3.17 6.55 0.89
C TYR A 55 -1.67 6.81 0.95
N ALA A 56 -0.85 5.78 0.76
CA ALA A 56 0.60 5.94 0.72
C ALA A 56 1.02 6.86 -0.42
N ALA A 57 0.41 6.72 -1.61
CA ALA A 57 0.68 7.62 -2.74
C ALA A 57 0.26 9.07 -2.44
N ARG A 58 -0.96 9.28 -1.95
CA ARG A 58 -1.48 10.61 -1.56
C ARG A 58 -0.57 11.28 -0.53
N ASP A 59 -0.21 10.54 0.51
CA ASP A 59 0.57 11.07 1.62
C ASP A 59 2.03 11.31 1.21
N SER A 60 2.61 10.46 0.34
CA SER A 60 3.95 10.66 -0.23
C SER A 60 4.05 11.96 -1.02
N VAL A 61 3.09 12.22 -1.92
CA VAL A 61 3.04 13.47 -2.69
C VAL A 61 2.87 14.67 -1.75
N ARG A 62 2.01 14.55 -0.74
CA ARG A 62 1.81 15.61 0.24
C ARG A 62 3.09 15.93 1.02
N VAL A 63 3.86 14.92 1.43
CA VAL A 63 5.15 15.09 2.10
C VAL A 63 6.18 15.73 1.16
N MET A 64 6.21 15.34 -0.11
CA MET A 64 7.14 15.91 -1.10
C MET A 64 6.88 17.42 -1.34
N VAL A 65 5.62 17.85 -1.29
CA VAL A 65 5.23 19.23 -1.61
C VAL A 65 5.15 20.12 -0.35
N SER A 66 5.05 19.55 0.85
CA SER A 66 4.78 20.30 2.08
C SER A 66 5.95 20.30 3.06
N ASN A 67 6.44 21.48 3.43
CA ASN A 67 7.43 21.69 4.52
C ASN A 67 6.79 21.62 5.93
N ARG A 68 5.78 20.77 6.14
CA ARG A 68 5.13 20.60 7.44
C ARG A 68 5.14 19.14 7.84
N GLU A 69 5.72 18.86 9.01
CA GLU A 69 5.62 17.57 9.69
C GLU A 69 4.14 17.31 10.05
N HIS A 70 3.46 16.53 9.22
CA HIS A 70 2.16 15.99 9.59
C HIS A 70 2.38 14.71 10.39
N ALA A 71 2.11 14.78 11.69
CA ALA A 71 1.85 13.59 12.48
C ALA A 71 0.64 12.87 11.87
N ALA A 72 0.85 11.71 11.26
CA ALA A 72 -0.23 10.87 10.76
C ALA A 72 -1.01 10.29 11.95
N ALA A 73 -2.06 10.99 12.38
CA ALA A 73 -3.04 10.44 13.31
C ALA A 73 -3.87 9.38 12.58
N GLY A 74 -3.42 8.12 12.63
CA GLY A 74 -4.07 6.99 11.96
C GLY A 74 -5.34 6.55 12.67
N HIS A 75 -6.47 7.17 12.33
CA HIS A 75 -7.79 6.62 12.66
C HIS A 75 -8.15 5.57 11.62
N CYS A 76 -8.33 4.32 12.05
CA CYS A 76 -8.80 3.25 11.18
C CYS A 76 -10.26 3.47 10.79
N HIS A 77 -10.50 4.04 9.61
CA HIS A 77 -11.81 3.99 8.98
C HIS A 77 -11.96 2.64 8.28
N ARG A 78 -13.10 1.96 8.48
CA ARG A 78 -13.42 0.71 7.77
C ARG A 78 -13.70 1.02 6.31
N ILE A 79 -12.67 0.91 5.48
CA ILE A 79 -12.78 0.98 4.03
C ILE A 79 -12.82 -0.46 3.56
N LYS A 80 -14.00 -1.06 3.65
CA LYS A 80 -14.31 -2.25 2.87
C LYS A 80 -15.05 -1.75 1.63
N LEU A 81 -14.45 -1.93 0.46
CA LEU A 81 -15.19 -2.04 -0.79
C LEU A 81 -15.96 -3.36 -0.79
#